data_AF-A0A8C5SBU4-F1
#
_entry.id   AF-A0A8C5SBU4-F1
#
_cell.length_a   1.000
_cell.length_b   1.000
_cell.length_c   1.000
_cell.angle_alpha   90.00
_cell.angle_beta   90.00
_cell.angle_gamma   90.00
#
_symmetry.space_group_name_H-M   'P 1'
#
loop_
_entity.id
_entity.type
_entity.pdbx_description
1 polymer ?
#
loop_
_entity_poly.entity_id
_entity_poly.type
_entity_poly.pdbx_seq_one_letter_code
_entity_poly.pdbx_strand_id
1 'polypeptide(L)'
;KDSFLMQPDSLEGWVAIKENLFGQPEPAHKLRFLVAWNAVESKFAVTCHNRTLQERAEGEAGDEQRLSWAGLYSPQALAGVHRQLAALDQKLEPCFPALPPALSGPSGVWALLFPSCPVLGETELETLCRRLEAYFGWALEVCGRKTLLDALFAHDQEEEEEYFENLQEFRRKSLKGRLTPSADRLHLNQIWQKLVDLMELYKEEDEAYWELVTVATEFYQYLLLPFRDMRELATLYRLEILVSFFFYSFKTKQHIPRLKEVHI
;
A
#
# COMPACT_ATOMS: atom_id res chain seq x y z
N LYS A 1 42.55 -12.61 -44.76
CA LYS A 1 42.96 -13.19 -43.46
C LYS A 1 42.06 -12.46 -42.47
N ASP A 2 40.80 -12.90 -42.45
CA ASP A 2 39.70 -12.05 -42.03
C ASP A 2 39.41 -12.40 -40.58
N SER A 3 39.97 -11.60 -39.70
CA SER A 3 39.72 -11.66 -38.27
C SER A 3 38.26 -11.29 -38.05
N PHE A 4 37.43 -12.32 -37.87
CA PHE A 4 36.15 -12.22 -37.15
C PHE A 4 36.43 -11.52 -35.82
N LEU A 5 36.17 -10.21 -35.77
CA LEU A 5 36.05 -9.46 -34.53
C LEU A 5 34.73 -9.89 -33.89
N MET A 6 34.76 -11.05 -33.25
CA MET A 6 33.69 -11.49 -32.36
C MET A 6 33.67 -10.48 -31.21
N GLN A 7 32.73 -9.54 -31.24
CA GLN A 7 32.49 -8.62 -30.13
C GLN A 7 32.00 -9.46 -28.94
N PRO A 8 32.79 -9.61 -27.86
CA PRO A 8 32.43 -10.48 -26.74
C PRO A 8 31.24 -9.94 -25.93
N ASP A 9 30.86 -8.68 -26.16
CA ASP A 9 29.76 -7.99 -25.48
C ASP A 9 28.48 -7.89 -26.35
N SER A 10 28.41 -8.57 -27.51
CA SER A 10 27.17 -8.56 -28.30
C SER A 10 26.11 -9.40 -27.59
N LEU A 11 25.06 -8.71 -27.12
CA LEU A 11 23.85 -9.31 -26.56
C LEU A 11 22.86 -9.79 -27.65
N GLU A 12 23.27 -9.80 -28.92
CA GLU A 12 22.44 -10.32 -30.01
C GLU A 12 22.21 -11.83 -29.82
N GLY A 13 20.96 -12.22 -29.54
CA GLY A 13 20.54 -13.60 -29.30
C GLY A 13 20.39 -14.00 -27.83
N TRP A 14 20.68 -13.10 -26.88
CA TRP A 14 20.44 -13.36 -25.45
C TRP A 14 18.97 -13.13 -25.10
N VAL A 15 18.38 -14.07 -24.36
CA VAL A 15 17.00 -13.95 -23.87
C VAL A 15 16.99 -14.03 -22.35
N ALA A 16 16.32 -13.06 -21.72
CA ALA A 16 16.19 -13.01 -20.27
C ALA A 16 15.19 -14.07 -19.80
N ILE A 17 15.67 -14.97 -18.95
CA ILE A 17 14.87 -16.01 -18.32
C ILE A 17 14.32 -15.45 -17.00
N LYS A 18 13.02 -15.65 -16.75
CA LYS A 18 12.34 -15.20 -15.54
C LYS A 18 13.01 -15.80 -14.29
N GLU A 19 13.36 -14.98 -13.29
CA GLU A 19 14.05 -15.46 -12.07
C GLU A 19 13.22 -16.50 -11.27
N ASN A 20 11.91 -16.52 -11.48
CA ASN A 20 10.96 -17.41 -10.80
C ASN A 20 10.34 -18.46 -11.75
N LEU A 21 11.13 -19.10 -12.61
CA LEU A 21 10.67 -20.21 -13.48
C LEU A 21 9.95 -21.33 -12.70
N PHE A 22 10.31 -21.53 -11.44
CA PHE A 22 9.74 -22.52 -10.54
C PHE A 22 9.15 -21.87 -9.29
N GLY A 23 8.46 -20.73 -9.47
CA GLY A 23 7.67 -20.11 -8.41
C GLY A 23 6.76 -21.14 -7.74
N GLN A 24 6.63 -21.04 -6.41
CA GLN A 24 5.81 -21.93 -5.59
C GLN A 24 4.42 -22.17 -6.22
N PRO A 25 3.83 -23.37 -6.09
CA PRO A 25 2.52 -23.67 -6.66
C PRO A 25 1.53 -22.59 -6.23
N GLU A 26 1.06 -21.81 -7.22
CA GLU A 26 0.21 -20.67 -6.96
C GLU A 26 -1.01 -21.11 -6.14
N PRO A 27 -1.43 -20.31 -5.14
CA PRO A 27 -2.51 -20.66 -4.22
C PRO A 27 -3.78 -21.02 -4.99
N ALA A 28 -4.64 -21.83 -4.37
CA ALA A 28 -5.91 -22.26 -4.95
C ALA A 28 -6.76 -21.06 -5.39
N HIS A 29 -6.73 -20.74 -6.68
CA HIS A 29 -7.51 -19.67 -7.28
C HIS A 29 -8.98 -20.03 -7.28
N LYS A 30 -9.81 -19.18 -6.69
CA LYS A 30 -11.26 -19.29 -6.77
C LYS A 30 -11.71 -18.65 -8.08
N LEU A 31 -11.81 -19.45 -9.13
CA LEU A 31 -12.36 -18.99 -10.41
C LEU A 31 -13.88 -18.98 -10.35
N ARG A 32 -14.50 -17.93 -10.92
CA ARG A 32 -15.95 -17.84 -11.12
C ARG A 32 -16.23 -17.73 -12.61
N PHE A 33 -17.12 -18.60 -13.08
CA PHE A 33 -17.62 -18.55 -14.46
C PHE A 33 -18.96 -17.81 -14.52
N LEU A 34 -19.13 -17.03 -15.57
CA LEU A 34 -20.37 -16.37 -15.94
C LEU A 34 -20.66 -16.68 -17.41
N VAL A 35 -21.90 -17.04 -17.70
CA VAL A 35 -22.35 -17.37 -19.06
C VAL A 35 -23.54 -16.51 -19.42
N ALA A 36 -23.47 -15.82 -20.55
CA ALA A 36 -24.57 -15.02 -21.08
C ALA A 36 -24.81 -15.36 -22.54
N TRP A 37 -26.04 -15.20 -23.00
CA TRP A 37 -26.35 -15.34 -24.42
C TRP A 37 -26.16 -14.00 -25.15
N ASN A 38 -25.36 -14.02 -26.21
CA ASN A 38 -25.24 -12.92 -27.14
C ASN A 38 -26.23 -13.12 -28.29
N ALA A 39 -27.31 -12.34 -28.29
CA ALA A 39 -28.35 -12.39 -29.31
C ALA A 39 -27.87 -11.94 -30.71
N VAL A 40 -26.85 -11.08 -30.79
CA VAL A 40 -26.33 -10.55 -32.06
C VAL A 40 -25.52 -11.62 -32.79
N GLU A 41 -24.68 -12.35 -32.05
CA GLU A 41 -23.82 -13.39 -32.63
C GLU A 41 -24.41 -14.79 -32.57
N SER A 42 -25.55 -14.97 -31.89
CA SER A 42 -26.15 -16.29 -31.60
C SER A 42 -25.16 -17.26 -30.93
N LYS A 43 -24.40 -16.76 -29.96
CA LYS A 43 -23.34 -17.48 -29.23
C LYS A 43 -23.44 -17.26 -27.73
N PHE A 44 -22.83 -18.15 -26.96
CA PHE A 44 -22.62 -18.00 -25.53
C PHE A 44 -21.34 -17.22 -25.26
N ALA A 45 -21.47 -16.09 -24.57
CA ALA A 45 -20.36 -15.38 -23.95
C ALA A 45 -20.02 -16.05 -22.63
N VAL A 46 -18.85 -16.66 -22.53
CA VAL A 46 -18.33 -17.29 -21.31
C VAL A 46 -17.20 -16.42 -20.80
N THR A 47 -17.30 -15.98 -19.54
CA THR A 47 -16.24 -15.23 -18.88
C THR A 47 -15.82 -15.93 -17.59
N CYS A 48 -14.52 -15.86 -17.27
CA CYS A 48 -13.93 -16.46 -16.09
C CYS A 48 -13.14 -15.38 -15.34
N HIS A 49 -13.34 -15.25 -14.04
CA HIS A 49 -12.67 -14.23 -13.21
C HIS A 49 -11.99 -14.89 -12.00
N ASN A 50 -10.80 -14.41 -11.66
CA ASN A 50 -10.06 -14.88 -10.49
C ASN A 50 -10.38 -14.06 -9.24
N ARG A 51 -11.26 -14.58 -8.37
CA ARG A 51 -11.72 -13.88 -7.16
C ARG A 51 -10.60 -13.68 -6.12
N THR A 52 -9.56 -14.50 -6.12
CA THR A 52 -8.47 -14.40 -5.12
C THR A 52 -7.56 -13.19 -5.31
N LEU A 53 -7.56 -12.59 -6.49
CA LEU A 53 -6.73 -11.44 -6.83
C LEU A 53 -7.54 -10.14 -6.92
N GLN A 54 -8.86 -10.20 -7.14
CA GLN A 54 -9.71 -9.01 -7.11
C GLN A 54 -9.74 -8.33 -5.71
N GLU A 55 -9.58 -9.11 -4.62
CA GLU A 55 -9.46 -8.59 -3.25
C GLU A 55 -8.06 -8.04 -2.93
N ARG A 56 -7.04 -8.33 -3.76
CA ARG A 56 -5.64 -7.89 -3.59
C ARG A 56 -5.22 -6.77 -4.56
N ALA A 57 -5.94 -6.63 -5.67
CA ALA A 57 -5.63 -5.72 -6.77
C ALA A 57 -5.97 -4.24 -6.50
N GLU A 58 -6.48 -3.88 -5.32
CA GLU A 58 -6.57 -2.46 -4.93
C GLU A 58 -5.20 -1.77 -4.77
N GLY A 59 -4.08 -2.52 -4.87
CA GLY A 59 -2.73 -2.01 -4.62
C GLY A 59 -1.75 -1.91 -5.80
N GLU A 60 -1.83 -2.74 -6.85
CA GLU A 60 -0.76 -2.80 -7.88
C GLU A 60 -1.30 -3.10 -9.30
N ALA A 61 -1.36 -2.07 -10.13
CA ALA A 61 -1.90 -2.06 -11.51
C ALA A 61 -0.96 -2.71 -12.56
N GLY A 62 -0.33 -3.83 -12.24
CA GLY A 62 0.77 -4.40 -13.04
C GLY A 62 0.52 -5.74 -13.73
N ASP A 63 -0.57 -6.46 -13.42
CA ASP A 63 -0.75 -7.86 -13.84
C ASP A 63 -2.22 -8.15 -14.25
N GLU A 64 -2.88 -7.17 -14.88
CA GLU A 64 -4.31 -7.24 -15.26
C GLU A 64 -4.62 -8.39 -16.25
N GLN A 65 -3.68 -8.77 -17.11
CA GLN A 65 -3.85 -9.87 -18.08
C GLN A 65 -4.05 -11.25 -17.45
N ARG A 66 -3.69 -11.48 -16.18
CA ARG A 66 -3.86 -12.79 -15.51
C ARG A 66 -5.18 -12.92 -14.72
N LEU A 67 -6.04 -11.91 -14.74
CA LEU A 67 -7.17 -11.80 -13.80
C LEU A 67 -8.54 -12.22 -14.38
N SER A 68 -8.72 -12.15 -15.70
CA SER A 68 -10.00 -12.41 -16.35
C SER A 68 -9.85 -12.95 -17.77
N TRP A 69 -10.60 -14.00 -18.10
CA TRP A 69 -10.70 -14.57 -19.44
C TRP A 69 -12.13 -14.41 -19.99
N ALA A 70 -12.28 -14.22 -21.29
CA ALA A 70 -13.58 -14.08 -21.94
C ALA A 70 -13.54 -14.66 -23.35
N GLY A 71 -14.59 -15.40 -23.72
CA GLY A 71 -14.67 -16.05 -25.03
C GLY A 71 -16.11 -16.22 -25.50
N LEU A 72 -16.29 -16.26 -26.81
CA LEU A 72 -17.59 -16.46 -27.47
C LEU A 72 -17.65 -17.84 -28.10
N TYR A 73 -18.63 -18.66 -27.68
CA TYR A 73 -18.73 -20.05 -28.10
C TYR A 73 -20.07 -20.32 -28.77
N SER A 74 -20.03 -20.96 -29.94
CA SER A 74 -21.24 -21.54 -30.53
C SER A 74 -21.69 -22.77 -29.70
N PRO A 75 -22.96 -23.19 -29.80
CA PRO A 75 -23.43 -24.40 -29.11
C PRO A 75 -22.62 -25.64 -29.50
N GLN A 76 -22.19 -25.72 -30.77
CA GLN A 76 -21.36 -26.81 -31.27
C GLN A 76 -19.92 -26.74 -30.72
N ALA A 77 -19.37 -25.52 -30.55
CA ALA A 77 -18.07 -25.33 -29.93
C ALA A 77 -18.09 -25.78 -28.46
N LEU A 78 -19.13 -25.41 -27.69
CA LEU A 78 -19.31 -25.90 -26.31
C LEU A 78 -19.42 -27.42 -26.22
N ALA A 79 -20.15 -28.05 -27.14
CA ALA A 79 -20.21 -29.51 -27.23
C ALA A 79 -18.85 -30.12 -27.57
N GLY A 80 -18.03 -29.45 -28.39
CA GLY A 80 -16.65 -29.83 -28.68
C GLY A 80 -15.76 -29.76 -27.44
N VAL A 81 -15.80 -28.65 -26.71
CA VAL A 81 -15.06 -28.46 -25.44
C VAL A 81 -15.50 -29.51 -24.41
N HIS A 82 -16.80 -29.77 -24.29
CA HIS A 82 -17.29 -30.84 -23.42
C HIS A 82 -16.71 -32.20 -23.80
N ARG A 83 -16.68 -32.55 -25.09
CA ARG A 83 -16.08 -33.81 -25.55
C ARG A 83 -14.59 -33.91 -25.21
N GLN A 84 -13.86 -32.79 -25.29
CA GLN A 84 -12.46 -32.73 -24.87
C GLN A 84 -12.32 -32.96 -23.36
N LEU A 85 -13.13 -32.29 -22.53
CA LEU A 85 -13.10 -32.45 -21.07
C LEU A 85 -13.55 -33.86 -20.63
N ALA A 86 -14.59 -34.41 -21.26
CA ALA A 86 -15.09 -35.76 -21.00
C ALA A 86 -14.08 -36.85 -21.39
N ALA A 87 -13.25 -36.60 -22.39
CA ALA A 87 -12.15 -37.50 -22.74
C ALA A 87 -11.05 -37.54 -21.67
N LEU A 88 -10.91 -36.48 -20.86
CA LEU A 88 -9.94 -36.37 -19.79
C LEU A 88 -10.45 -36.96 -18.47
N ASP A 89 -11.73 -36.73 -18.13
CA ASP A 89 -12.40 -37.41 -17.01
C ASP A 89 -13.83 -37.83 -17.37
N GLN A 90 -14.07 -39.15 -17.32
CA GLN A 90 -15.35 -39.79 -17.65
C GLN A 90 -16.49 -39.37 -16.73
N LYS A 91 -16.20 -38.83 -15.54
CA LYS A 91 -17.23 -38.33 -14.65
C LYS A 91 -18.05 -37.23 -15.31
N LEU A 92 -17.47 -36.48 -16.26
CA LEU A 92 -18.09 -35.30 -16.86
C LEU A 92 -19.17 -35.57 -17.91
N GLU A 93 -19.20 -36.75 -18.51
CA GLU A 93 -20.19 -37.20 -19.51
C GLU A 93 -21.66 -36.90 -19.12
N PRO A 94 -22.17 -37.35 -17.95
CA PRO A 94 -23.58 -37.16 -17.60
C PRO A 94 -23.98 -35.73 -17.22
N CYS A 95 -23.01 -34.83 -17.03
CA CYS A 95 -23.26 -33.54 -16.39
C CYS A 95 -23.44 -32.38 -17.39
N PHE A 96 -23.23 -32.61 -18.68
CA PHE A 96 -23.37 -31.56 -19.68
C PHE A 96 -24.85 -31.26 -19.98
N PRO A 97 -25.28 -29.97 -19.91
CA PRO A 97 -26.64 -29.63 -20.24
C PRO A 97 -26.93 -29.85 -21.72
N ALA A 98 -27.97 -30.63 -22.03
CA ALA A 98 -28.42 -30.83 -23.41
C ALA A 98 -28.74 -29.46 -24.06
N LEU A 99 -28.02 -29.13 -25.13
CA LEU A 99 -28.21 -27.90 -25.89
C LEU A 99 -29.35 -28.11 -26.90
N PRO A 100 -30.42 -27.29 -26.86
CA PRO A 100 -31.51 -27.39 -27.82
C PRO A 100 -31.00 -27.28 -29.27
N PRO A 101 -31.43 -28.17 -30.18
CA PRO A 101 -31.02 -28.11 -31.59
C PRO A 101 -31.47 -26.81 -32.27
N ALA A 102 -32.48 -26.13 -31.73
CA ALA A 102 -32.94 -24.82 -32.19
C ALA A 102 -31.90 -23.69 -32.01
N LEU A 103 -30.93 -23.86 -31.10
CA LEU A 103 -29.82 -22.92 -30.92
C LEU A 103 -28.66 -23.20 -31.89
N SER A 104 -28.59 -24.42 -32.41
CA SER A 104 -27.65 -24.77 -33.48
C SER A 104 -28.19 -24.21 -34.78
N GLY A 105 -27.91 -22.92 -35.00
CA GLY A 105 -28.25 -22.21 -36.22
C GLY A 105 -27.84 -22.94 -37.50
N PRO A 106 -28.45 -22.61 -38.65
CA PRO A 106 -28.01 -23.14 -39.92
C PRO A 106 -26.51 -22.87 -40.12
N SER A 107 -25.75 -23.91 -40.44
CA SER A 107 -24.30 -23.81 -40.61
C SER A 107 -23.92 -23.38 -42.02
N GLY A 108 -22.82 -22.65 -42.16
CA GLY A 108 -22.26 -22.20 -43.44
C GLY A 108 -23.10 -21.12 -44.12
N VAL A 109 -23.24 -21.19 -45.44
CA VAL A 109 -23.93 -20.18 -46.27
C VAL A 109 -25.40 -19.98 -45.90
N TRP A 110 -26.03 -20.95 -45.26
CA TRP A 110 -27.41 -20.87 -44.78
C TRP A 110 -27.57 -19.95 -43.57
N ALA A 111 -26.51 -19.74 -42.78
CA ALA A 111 -26.49 -18.76 -41.69
C ALA A 111 -26.70 -17.32 -42.17
N LEU A 112 -26.22 -17.01 -43.39
CA LEU A 112 -26.33 -15.68 -44.00
C LEU A 112 -27.72 -15.43 -44.58
N LEU A 113 -28.39 -16.48 -45.04
CA LEU A 113 -29.73 -16.41 -45.62
C LEU A 113 -30.83 -16.42 -44.54
N PHE A 114 -30.56 -17.11 -43.42
CA PHE A 114 -31.49 -17.26 -42.31
C PHE A 114 -30.75 -17.03 -40.98
N PRO A 115 -30.63 -15.76 -40.53
CA PRO A 115 -30.06 -15.46 -39.22
C PRO A 115 -30.83 -16.24 -38.14
N SER A 116 -30.09 -16.97 -37.31
CA SER A 116 -30.66 -17.79 -36.24
C SER A 116 -31.42 -16.89 -35.27
N CYS A 117 -32.75 -16.89 -35.35
CA CYS A 117 -33.58 -16.27 -34.34
C CYS A 117 -33.63 -17.23 -33.13
N PRO A 118 -33.38 -16.77 -31.89
CA PRO A 118 -33.61 -17.62 -30.74
C PRO A 118 -35.10 -17.98 -30.68
N VAL A 119 -35.41 -19.25 -30.94
CA VAL A 119 -36.79 -19.79 -30.79
C VAL A 119 -37.12 -20.01 -29.30
N LEU A 120 -36.13 -19.99 -28.42
CA LEU A 120 -36.30 -20.14 -26.97
C LEU A 120 -36.73 -18.83 -26.30
N GLY A 121 -37.57 -18.94 -25.27
CA GLY A 121 -37.89 -17.82 -24.39
C GLY A 121 -36.66 -17.36 -23.61
N GLU A 122 -36.58 -16.06 -23.29
CA GLU A 122 -35.47 -15.46 -22.52
C GLU A 122 -35.21 -16.21 -21.20
N THR A 123 -36.29 -16.66 -20.54
CA THR A 123 -36.22 -17.42 -19.28
C THR A 123 -35.57 -18.80 -19.45
N GLU A 124 -35.85 -19.50 -20.54
CA GLU A 124 -35.26 -20.81 -20.83
C GLU A 124 -33.77 -20.67 -21.10
N LEU A 125 -33.39 -19.61 -21.81
CA LEU A 125 -32.00 -19.28 -22.12
C LEU A 125 -31.20 -18.91 -20.86
N GLU A 126 -31.77 -18.13 -19.95
CA GLU A 126 -31.18 -17.84 -18.65
C GLU A 126 -30.95 -19.12 -17.82
N THR A 127 -31.92 -20.06 -17.82
CA THR A 127 -31.74 -21.33 -17.11
C THR A 127 -30.63 -22.19 -17.72
N LEU A 128 -30.46 -22.16 -19.04
CA LEU A 128 -29.36 -22.83 -19.73
C LEU A 128 -28.01 -22.19 -19.38
N CYS A 129 -27.93 -20.86 -19.37
CA CYS A 129 -26.74 -20.13 -18.95
C CYS A 129 -26.31 -20.49 -17.52
N ARG A 130 -27.24 -20.49 -16.55
CA ARG A 130 -26.93 -20.89 -15.16
C ARG A 130 -26.49 -22.36 -15.05
N ARG A 131 -27.05 -23.25 -15.86
CA ARG A 131 -26.62 -24.66 -15.91
C ARG A 131 -25.21 -24.80 -16.49
N LEU A 132 -24.87 -24.01 -17.50
CA LEU A 132 -23.52 -23.96 -18.06
C LEU A 132 -22.51 -23.39 -17.05
N GLU A 133 -22.87 -22.34 -16.31
CA GLU A 133 -22.05 -21.80 -15.21
C GLU A 133 -21.75 -22.86 -14.15
N ALA A 134 -22.77 -23.61 -13.72
CA ALA A 134 -22.62 -24.70 -12.77
C ALA A 134 -21.74 -25.85 -13.33
N TYR A 135 -21.92 -26.19 -14.61
CA TYR A 135 -21.10 -27.20 -15.29
C TYR A 135 -19.62 -26.80 -15.30
N PHE A 136 -19.29 -25.54 -15.64
CA PHE A 136 -17.90 -25.08 -15.62
C PHE A 136 -17.32 -25.01 -14.21
N GLY A 137 -18.11 -24.62 -13.22
CA GLY A 137 -17.71 -24.70 -11.81
C GLY A 137 -17.33 -26.12 -11.40
N TRP A 138 -18.11 -27.11 -11.83
CA TRP A 138 -17.82 -28.50 -11.52
C TRP A 138 -16.68 -29.10 -12.36
N ALA A 139 -16.57 -28.73 -13.65
CA ALA A 139 -15.44 -29.09 -14.49
C ALA A 139 -14.10 -28.56 -13.95
N LEU A 140 -14.13 -27.39 -13.29
CA LEU A 140 -12.95 -26.84 -12.63
C LEU A 140 -12.47 -27.72 -11.46
N GLU A 141 -13.40 -28.26 -10.68
CA GLU A 141 -13.08 -29.13 -9.54
C GLU A 141 -12.53 -30.48 -9.99
N VAL A 142 -12.98 -30.97 -11.14
CA VAL A 142 -12.64 -32.31 -11.66
C VAL A 142 -11.38 -32.28 -12.54
N CYS A 143 -11.34 -31.42 -13.57
CA CYS A 143 -10.23 -31.36 -14.53
C CYS A 143 -9.08 -30.45 -14.07
N GLY A 144 -9.31 -29.58 -13.10
CA GLY A 144 -8.34 -28.58 -12.65
C GLY A 144 -8.25 -27.36 -13.56
N ARG A 145 -7.62 -26.30 -13.03
CA ARG A 145 -7.65 -24.95 -13.63
C ARG A 145 -7.01 -24.87 -15.02
N LYS A 146 -5.82 -25.45 -15.19
CA LYS A 146 -5.01 -25.28 -16.40
C LYS A 146 -5.74 -25.89 -17.58
N THR A 147 -6.04 -27.17 -17.47
CA THR A 147 -6.77 -27.94 -18.48
C THR A 147 -8.11 -27.33 -18.88
N LEU A 148 -8.87 -26.79 -17.93
CA LEU A 148 -10.14 -26.13 -18.24
C LEU A 148 -9.93 -24.79 -18.98
N LEU A 149 -8.99 -23.97 -18.53
CA LEU A 149 -8.65 -22.70 -19.17
C LEU A 149 -8.04 -22.93 -20.55
N ASP A 150 -7.23 -23.97 -20.74
CA ASP A 150 -6.65 -24.32 -22.04
C ASP A 150 -7.76 -24.79 -22.98
N ALA A 151 -8.67 -25.67 -22.53
CA ALA A 151 -9.77 -26.15 -23.37
C ALA A 151 -10.74 -25.03 -23.80
N LEU A 152 -10.92 -24.00 -22.97
CA LEU A 152 -11.79 -22.86 -23.27
C LEU A 152 -11.03 -21.77 -24.04
N PHE A 153 -9.90 -21.30 -23.52
CA PHE A 153 -9.24 -20.05 -23.90
C PHE A 153 -7.85 -20.25 -24.55
N ALA A 154 -7.42 -21.47 -24.91
CA ALA A 154 -6.12 -21.68 -25.57
C ALA A 154 -5.92 -20.89 -26.88
N HIS A 155 -6.98 -20.37 -27.48
CA HIS A 155 -6.86 -19.54 -28.70
C HIS A 155 -6.42 -18.09 -28.41
N ASP A 156 -6.48 -17.63 -27.15
CA ASP A 156 -6.01 -16.30 -26.75
C ASP A 156 -4.59 -16.33 -26.14
N GLN A 157 -4.02 -17.52 -25.94
CA GLN A 157 -2.67 -17.73 -25.42
C GLN A 157 -1.77 -18.24 -26.54
N GLU A 158 -1.34 -17.35 -27.43
CA GLU A 158 -0.11 -17.59 -28.17
C GLU A 158 1.02 -17.70 -27.12
N GLU A 159 1.37 -18.95 -26.77
CA GLU A 159 2.27 -19.39 -25.70
C GLU A 159 3.74 -18.90 -25.83
N GLU A 160 4.06 -17.97 -26.72
CA GLU A 160 5.45 -17.51 -26.92
C GLU A 160 5.88 -16.37 -25.97
N GLU A 161 4.96 -15.72 -25.25
CA GLU A 161 5.28 -14.58 -24.37
C GLU A 161 5.44 -14.92 -22.88
N GLU A 162 5.00 -16.08 -22.40
CA GLU A 162 5.09 -16.37 -20.94
C GLU A 162 6.50 -16.81 -20.50
N TYR A 163 7.31 -17.31 -21.42
CA TYR A 163 8.66 -17.81 -21.11
C TYR A 163 9.74 -16.72 -21.17
N PHE A 164 9.52 -15.63 -21.91
CA PHE A 164 10.53 -14.61 -22.16
C PHE A 164 10.11 -13.25 -21.59
N GLU A 165 10.90 -12.70 -20.66
CA GLU A 165 10.72 -11.30 -20.29
C GLU A 165 11.20 -10.42 -21.47
N ASN A 166 10.33 -9.51 -21.94
CA ASN A 166 10.72 -8.52 -22.94
C ASN A 166 11.96 -7.75 -22.42
N LEU A 167 13.00 -7.62 -23.26
CA LEU A 167 14.26 -6.96 -22.89
C LEU A 167 14.02 -5.54 -22.32
N GLN A 168 12.96 -4.87 -22.77
CA GLN A 168 12.56 -3.55 -22.26
C GLN A 168 12.05 -3.60 -20.82
N GLU A 169 11.33 -4.65 -20.42
CA GLU A 169 10.88 -4.84 -19.04
C GLU A 169 12.03 -5.15 -18.09
N PHE A 170 12.97 -5.99 -18.54
CA PHE A 170 14.20 -6.26 -17.80
C PHE A 170 15.02 -4.98 -17.60
N ARG A 171 15.22 -4.20 -18.68
CA ARG A 171 15.89 -2.88 -18.61
C ARG A 171 15.17 -1.93 -17.67
N ARG A 172 13.84 -1.86 -17.73
CA ARG A 172 13.01 -1.04 -16.84
C ARG A 172 13.14 -1.46 -15.38
N LYS A 173 13.09 -2.76 -15.06
CA LYS A 173 13.26 -3.29 -13.71
C LYS A 173 14.67 -2.99 -13.18
N SER A 174 15.70 -3.18 -14.00
CA SER A 174 17.08 -2.85 -13.66
C SER A 174 17.25 -1.34 -13.38
N LEU A 175 16.70 -0.47 -14.24
CA LEU A 175 16.68 0.98 -14.02
C LEU A 175 15.92 1.33 -12.73
N LYS A 176 14.77 0.71 -12.48
CA LYS A 176 14.00 0.92 -11.24
C LYS A 176 14.78 0.48 -10.01
N GLY A 177 15.45 -0.67 -10.04
CA GLY A 177 16.31 -1.16 -8.97
C GLY A 177 17.53 -0.27 -8.70
N ARG A 178 17.98 0.51 -9.70
CA ARG A 178 19.00 1.56 -9.51
C ARG A 178 18.42 2.86 -8.97
N LEU A 179 17.15 3.15 -9.24
CA LEU A 179 16.46 4.34 -8.76
C LEU A 179 16.03 4.22 -7.30
N THR A 180 15.60 3.04 -6.82
CA THR A 180 15.10 2.87 -5.44
C THR A 180 16.13 3.31 -4.39
N PRO A 181 17.43 2.95 -4.45
CA PRO A 181 18.39 3.39 -3.43
C PRO A 181 18.63 4.89 -3.49
N SER A 182 18.50 5.51 -4.67
CA SER A 182 18.65 6.97 -4.81
C SER A 182 17.43 7.72 -4.28
N ALA A 183 16.22 7.23 -4.53
CA ALA A 183 14.98 7.77 -3.98
C ALA A 183 14.98 7.65 -2.46
N ASP A 184 15.36 6.48 -1.93
CA ASP A 184 15.49 6.27 -0.49
C ASP A 184 16.47 7.26 0.13
N ARG A 185 17.67 7.43 -0.45
CA ARG A 185 18.65 8.43 0.03
C ARG A 185 18.10 9.86 0.02
N LEU A 186 17.30 10.24 -0.98
CA LEU A 186 16.64 11.55 -1.02
C LEU A 186 15.59 11.67 0.10
N HIS A 187 14.79 10.64 0.34
CA HIS A 187 13.83 10.61 1.45
C HIS A 187 14.54 10.74 2.81
N LEU A 188 15.64 10.02 3.02
CA LEU A 188 16.43 10.16 4.24
C LEU A 188 16.99 11.58 4.38
N ASN A 189 17.54 12.17 3.32
CA ASN A 189 18.05 13.54 3.35
C ASN A 189 16.97 14.58 3.73
N GLN A 190 15.74 14.41 3.23
CA GLN A 190 14.61 15.26 3.61
C GLN A 190 14.24 15.11 5.09
N ILE A 191 14.33 13.91 5.65
CA ILE A 191 14.10 13.67 7.09
C ILE A 191 15.18 14.37 7.92
N TRP A 192 16.45 14.26 7.52
CA TRP A 192 17.56 14.94 8.20
C TRP A 192 17.40 16.46 8.20
N GLN A 193 16.99 17.06 7.07
CA GLN A 193 16.72 18.51 6.99
C GLN A 193 15.64 18.94 7.98
N LYS A 194 14.51 18.24 8.04
CA LYS A 194 13.43 18.53 9.00
C LYS A 194 13.89 18.45 10.46
N LEU A 195 14.78 17.51 10.78
CA LEU A 195 15.34 17.37 12.12
C LEU A 195 16.25 18.55 12.48
N VAL A 196 17.05 19.02 11.53
CA VAL A 196 17.88 20.22 11.70
C VAL A 196 17.03 21.45 11.92
N ASP A 197 15.99 21.65 11.10
CA ASP A 197 15.05 22.78 11.24
C ASP A 197 14.37 22.77 12.62
N LEU A 198 13.97 21.59 13.11
CA LEU A 198 13.37 21.44 14.44
C LEU A 198 14.36 21.82 15.56
N MET A 199 15.65 21.50 15.38
CA MET A 199 16.68 21.85 16.35
C MET A 199 16.97 23.35 16.38
N GLU A 200 16.89 24.03 15.24
CA GLU A 200 16.96 25.49 15.19
C GLU A 200 15.76 26.13 15.91
N LEU A 201 14.54 25.61 15.69
CA LEU A 201 13.34 26.09 16.37
C LEU A 201 13.42 25.94 17.89
N TYR A 202 13.89 24.80 18.41
CA TYR A 202 14.07 24.62 19.85
C TYR A 202 15.07 25.60 20.46
N LYS A 203 16.12 25.95 19.70
CA LYS A 203 17.10 26.93 20.15
C LYS A 203 16.47 28.32 20.24
N GLU A 204 15.67 28.72 19.26
CA GLU A 204 14.93 29.99 19.28
C GLU A 204 13.92 30.06 20.42
N GLU A 205 13.22 28.94 20.69
CA GLU A 205 12.29 28.83 21.83
C GLU A 205 13.01 29.01 23.17
N ASP A 206 14.16 28.37 23.36
CA ASP A 206 14.98 28.51 24.57
C ASP A 206 15.48 29.95 24.75
N GLU A 207 15.94 30.61 23.69
CA GLU A 207 16.38 32.01 23.74
C GLU A 207 15.23 32.94 24.15
N ALA A 208 14.05 32.79 23.55
CA ALA A 208 12.86 33.56 23.91
C ALA A 208 12.40 33.30 25.35
N TYR A 209 12.47 32.05 25.81
CA TYR A 209 12.18 31.70 27.19
C TYR A 209 13.17 32.35 28.17
N TRP A 210 14.46 32.33 27.86
CA TRP A 210 15.50 32.97 28.68
C TRP A 210 15.30 34.47 28.78
N GLU A 211 14.97 35.15 27.68
CA GLU A 211 14.66 36.58 27.70
C GLU A 211 13.46 36.86 28.60
N LEU A 212 12.37 36.08 28.46
CA LEU A 212 11.19 36.23 29.29
C LEU A 212 11.51 36.05 30.78
N VAL A 213 12.26 35.01 31.14
CA VAL A 213 12.66 34.74 32.53
C VAL A 213 13.52 35.88 33.08
N THR A 214 14.42 36.42 32.26
CA THR A 214 15.30 37.54 32.65
C THR A 214 14.47 38.79 32.93
N VAL A 215 13.60 39.18 31.99
CA VAL A 215 12.72 40.36 32.12
C VAL A 215 11.77 40.19 33.31
N ALA A 216 11.18 39.01 33.49
CA ALA A 216 10.32 38.73 34.64
C ALA A 216 11.08 38.82 35.97
N THR A 217 12.31 38.32 36.01
CA THR A 217 13.17 38.38 37.20
C THR A 217 13.51 39.83 37.55
N GLU A 218 13.91 40.64 36.57
CA GLU A 218 14.16 42.08 36.76
C GLU A 218 12.91 42.81 37.25
N PHE A 219 11.74 42.49 36.67
CA PHE A 219 10.46 43.06 37.09
C PHE A 219 10.14 42.73 38.56
N TYR A 220 10.29 41.47 38.97
CA TYR A 220 10.06 41.09 40.37
C TYR A 220 11.10 41.69 41.32
N GLN A 221 12.36 41.78 40.91
CA GLN A 221 13.39 42.47 41.69
C GLN A 221 13.04 43.95 41.90
N TYR A 222 12.55 44.62 40.86
CA TYR A 222 12.08 46.00 40.94
C TYR A 222 10.93 46.16 41.95
N LEU A 223 9.93 45.27 41.90
CA LEU A 223 8.81 45.28 42.85
C LEU A 223 9.26 45.03 44.31
N LEU A 224 10.28 44.19 44.51
CA LEU A 224 10.77 43.82 45.83
C LEU A 224 11.75 44.85 46.43
N LEU A 225 12.38 45.68 45.60
CA LEU A 225 13.41 46.64 46.02
C LEU A 225 12.96 47.57 47.16
N PRO A 226 11.77 48.21 47.13
CA PRO A 226 11.35 49.11 48.21
C PRO A 226 11.23 48.42 49.57
N PHE A 227 10.80 47.15 49.59
CA PHE A 227 10.70 46.38 50.83
C PHE A 227 12.09 45.98 51.36
N ARG A 228 13.04 45.74 50.45
CA ARG A 228 14.43 45.46 50.81
C ARG A 228 15.07 46.71 51.43
N ASP A 229 14.92 47.86 50.78
CA ASP A 229 15.47 49.14 51.25
C ASP A 229 14.84 49.57 52.59
N MET A 230 13.52 49.43 52.74
CA MET A 230 12.83 49.71 54.00
C MET A 230 13.33 48.82 55.15
N ARG A 231 13.60 47.55 54.86
CA ARG A 231 14.17 46.62 55.86
C ARG A 231 15.58 47.06 56.25
N GLU A 232 16.42 47.41 55.29
CA GLU A 232 17.79 47.88 55.54
C GLU A 232 17.78 49.17 56.38
N LEU A 233 16.99 50.17 56.00
CA LEU A 233 16.83 51.42 56.76
C LEU A 233 16.35 51.16 58.20
N ALA A 234 15.33 50.31 58.38
CA ALA A 234 14.83 49.95 59.70
C ALA A 234 15.90 49.27 60.57
N THR A 235 16.76 48.45 59.98
CA THR A 235 17.89 47.84 60.70
C THR A 235 18.95 48.87 61.10
N LEU A 236 19.27 49.84 60.24
CA LEU A 236 20.21 50.92 60.55
C LEU A 236 19.71 51.79 61.71
N TYR A 237 18.46 52.24 61.67
CA TYR A 237 17.86 53.02 62.78
C TYR A 237 17.83 52.23 64.08
N ARG A 238 17.48 50.94 64.02
CA ARG A 238 17.51 50.06 65.21
C ARG A 238 18.91 50.00 65.82
N LEU A 239 19.95 49.86 65.00
CA LEU A 239 21.34 49.82 65.46
C LEU A 239 21.77 51.17 66.05
N GLU A 240 21.42 52.28 65.41
CA GLU A 240 21.74 53.64 65.91
C GLU A 240 21.10 53.91 67.28
N ILE A 241 19.83 53.52 67.47
CA ILE A 241 19.13 53.64 68.76
C ILE A 241 19.82 52.77 69.82
N LEU A 242 20.17 51.52 69.50
CA LEU A 242 20.87 50.63 70.43
C LEU A 242 22.24 51.17 70.84
N VAL A 243 23.00 51.71 69.90
CA VAL A 243 24.30 52.34 70.16
C VAL A 243 24.13 53.57 71.05
N SER A 244 23.18 54.45 70.72
CA SER A 244 22.87 55.65 71.50
C SER A 244 22.43 55.31 72.92
N PHE A 245 21.57 54.29 73.08
CA PHE A 245 21.16 53.78 74.38
C PHE A 245 22.34 53.22 75.17
N PHE A 246 23.23 52.45 74.53
CA PHE A 246 24.43 51.92 75.17
C PHE A 246 25.36 53.05 75.64
N PHE A 247 25.60 54.06 74.81
CA PHE A 247 26.39 55.24 75.20
C PHE A 247 25.76 56.01 76.35
N TYR A 248 24.45 56.22 76.35
CA TYR A 248 23.74 56.88 77.45
C TYR A 248 23.80 56.06 78.75
N SER A 249 23.60 54.75 78.69
CA SER A 249 23.72 53.85 79.84
C SER A 249 25.16 53.82 80.40
N PHE A 250 26.17 53.85 79.52
CA PHE A 250 27.57 53.92 79.92
C PHE A 250 27.92 55.26 80.58
N LYS A 251 27.48 56.38 80.01
CA LYS A 251 27.72 57.73 80.53
C LYS A 251 27.01 57.95 81.88
N THR A 252 25.78 57.46 82.03
CA THR A 252 25.05 57.51 83.31
C THR A 252 25.68 56.63 84.39
N LYS A 253 26.25 55.46 84.04
CA LYS A 253 27.07 54.67 84.98
C LYS A 253 28.37 55.37 85.40
N GLN A 254 28.97 56.22 84.55
CA GLN A 254 30.15 57.03 84.92
C GLN A 254 29.80 58.30 85.72
N HIS A 255 28.61 58.88 85.52
CA HIS A 255 28.18 60.12 86.16
C HIS A 255 27.39 59.95 87.47
N ILE A 256 27.14 58.72 87.93
CA ILE A 256 26.85 58.49 89.34
C ILE A 256 28.21 58.59 90.05
N PRO A 257 28.56 59.71 90.72
CA PRO A 257 29.70 59.67 91.61
C PRO A 257 29.42 58.55 92.61
N ARG A 258 30.37 57.62 92.75
CA ARG A 258 30.46 56.90 94.02
C ARG A 258 30.45 57.99 95.08
N LEU A 259 29.36 58.09 95.84
CA LEU A 259 29.36 58.75 97.14
C LEU A 259 30.53 58.10 97.88
N LYS A 260 31.67 58.79 97.88
CA LYS A 260 32.83 58.39 98.66
C LYS A 260 32.36 58.42 100.10
N GLU A 261 32.43 57.27 100.73
CA GLU A 261 32.40 57.11 102.17
C GLU A 261 33.34 58.15 102.78
N VAL A 262 32.78 59.12 103.51
CA VAL A 262 33.51 59.84 104.54
C VAL A 262 33.55 58.89 105.73
N HIS A 263 34.71 58.28 105.96
CA HIS A 263 35.05 57.61 107.20
C HIS A 263 36.19 58.36 107.87
N ILE A 264 35.82 58.97 109.01
CA ILE A 264 36.61 59.25 110.23
C ILE A 264 37.83 60.16 110.06
#